data_AF-A0A0P1F8N3-F1
#
_entry.id   AF-A0A0P1F8N3-F1
#
_cell.length_a   1.000
_cell.length_b   1.000
_cell.length_c   1.000
_cell.angle_alpha   90.00
_cell.angle_beta   90.00
_cell.angle_gamma   90.00
#
_symmetry.space_group_name_H-M   'P 1'
#
loop_
_entity.id
_entity.type
_entity.pdbx_description
1 polymer ?
#
loop_
_entity_poly.entity_id
_entity_poly.type
_entity_poly.pdbx_seq_one_letter_code
_entity_poly.pdbx_strand_id
1 'polypeptide(L)'
;MEYLGTEIFDWISLLVNATGAGATAILAWLVYHWTKNSERNEVTRTIQNDWRDYNLAVLADQDLQDLEASNHIFDGLTPPEVKKMCIYFIKINVPYNMWIASKNKLLTQTDVDREIENQSKLLFSDRAFIRKHVFPRGYDSDFSDLFNARWAQMEIADKPGAA
;
A
#
# COMPACT_ATOMS: atom_id res chain seq x y z
N MET A 1 23.76 -12.96 -63.09
CA MET A 1 23.87 -13.14 -61.62
C MET A 1 23.58 -11.83 -60.89
N GLU A 2 22.52 -11.10 -61.27
CA GLU A 2 22.12 -9.84 -60.58
C GLU A 2 20.78 -9.95 -59.85
N TYR A 3 19.94 -10.94 -60.19
CA TYR A 3 18.59 -11.08 -59.63
C TYR A 3 18.50 -11.81 -58.28
N LEU A 4 19.50 -12.61 -57.91
CA LEU A 4 19.50 -13.38 -56.65
C LEU A 4 20.01 -12.57 -55.44
N GLY A 5 20.75 -11.47 -55.68
CA GLY A 5 21.30 -10.63 -54.62
C GLY A 5 20.25 -9.72 -54.00
N THR A 6 19.41 -9.08 -54.82
CA THR A 6 18.43 -8.08 -54.38
C THR A 6 17.34 -8.66 -53.49
N GLU A 7 16.78 -9.83 -53.82
CA GLU A 7 15.73 -10.44 -52.99
C GLU A 7 16.26 -10.89 -51.62
N ILE A 8 17.47 -11.44 -51.54
CA ILE A 8 18.09 -11.85 -50.27
C ILE A 8 18.35 -10.63 -49.38
N PHE A 9 18.84 -9.52 -49.96
CA PHE A 9 19.02 -8.27 -49.22
C PHE A 9 17.69 -7.67 -48.75
N ASP A 10 16.61 -7.77 -49.53
CA ASP A 10 15.27 -7.32 -49.14
C ASP A 10 14.70 -8.13 -47.97
N TRP A 11 14.82 -9.46 -48.00
CA TRP A 11 14.40 -10.35 -46.90
C TRP A 11 15.20 -10.10 -45.60
N ILE A 12 16.50 -9.84 -45.72
CA ILE A 12 17.35 -9.48 -44.56
C ILE A 12 16.92 -8.12 -44.01
N SER A 13 16.66 -7.13 -44.86
CA SER A 13 16.19 -5.81 -44.41
C SER A 13 14.81 -5.90 -43.73
N LEU A 14 13.91 -6.73 -44.26
CA LEU A 14 12.60 -6.99 -43.69
C LEU A 14 12.72 -7.63 -42.30
N LEU A 15 13.61 -8.61 -42.15
CA LEU A 15 13.88 -9.27 -40.86
C LEU A 15 14.48 -8.30 -39.83
N VAL A 16 15.44 -7.46 -40.24
CA VAL A 16 16.05 -6.45 -39.36
C VAL A 16 15.04 -5.38 -38.96
N ASN A 17 14.20 -4.92 -39.88
CA ASN A 17 13.13 -3.96 -39.59
C ASN A 17 12.02 -4.56 -38.73
N ALA A 18 11.62 -5.82 -38.97
CA ALA A 18 10.62 -6.52 -38.17
C ALA A 18 11.12 -6.81 -36.75
N THR A 19 12.40 -7.18 -36.60
CA THR A 19 13.02 -7.37 -35.28
C THR A 19 13.21 -6.05 -34.54
N GLY A 20 13.61 -4.97 -35.23
CA GLY A 20 13.68 -3.63 -34.65
C GLY A 20 12.31 -3.07 -34.22
N ALA A 21 11.28 -3.25 -35.04
CA ALA A 21 9.91 -2.87 -34.73
C ALA A 21 9.35 -3.70 -33.56
N GLY A 22 9.62 -5.01 -33.55
CA GLY A 22 9.24 -5.91 -32.45
C GLY A 22 9.90 -5.53 -31.13
N ALA A 23 11.22 -5.28 -31.13
CA ALA A 23 11.94 -4.83 -29.95
C ALA A 23 11.43 -3.48 -29.43
N THR A 24 11.13 -2.54 -30.34
CA THR A 24 10.56 -1.24 -29.99
C THR A 24 9.16 -1.38 -29.39
N ALA A 25 8.31 -2.23 -29.96
CA ALA A 25 6.97 -2.50 -29.42
C ALA A 25 7.02 -3.14 -28.04
N ILE A 26 7.96 -4.07 -27.79
CA ILE A 26 8.17 -4.69 -26.48
C ILE A 26 8.64 -3.64 -25.47
N LEU A 27 9.63 -2.81 -25.82
CA LEU A 27 10.11 -1.74 -24.95
C LEU A 27 9.00 -0.72 -24.64
N ALA A 28 8.24 -0.30 -25.64
CA ALA A 28 7.10 0.60 -25.46
C ALA A 28 6.03 -0.01 -24.53
N TRP A 29 5.75 -1.31 -24.68
CA TRP A 29 4.84 -2.03 -23.80
C TRP A 29 5.36 -2.10 -22.36
N LEU A 30 6.65 -2.39 -22.17
CA LEU A 30 7.29 -2.41 -20.85
C LEU A 30 7.24 -1.03 -20.18
N VAL A 31 7.60 0.02 -20.91
CA VAL A 31 7.55 1.41 -20.42
C VAL A 31 6.13 1.82 -20.08
N TYR A 32 5.16 1.53 -20.94
CA TYR A 32 3.75 1.83 -20.68
C TYR A 32 3.24 1.09 -19.44
N HIS A 33 3.55 -0.20 -19.30
CA HIS A 33 3.12 -0.99 -18.15
C HIS A 33 3.76 -0.50 -16.85
N TRP A 34 5.05 -0.16 -16.88
CA TRP A 34 5.76 0.42 -15.75
C TRP A 34 5.19 1.79 -15.36
N THR A 35 4.98 2.68 -16.34
CA THR A 35 4.43 4.03 -16.11
C THR A 35 3.03 3.95 -15.50
N LYS A 36 2.14 3.13 -16.07
CA LYS A 36 0.78 2.93 -15.55
C LYS A 36 0.78 2.38 -14.12
N ASN A 37 1.71 1.49 -13.77
CA ASN A 37 1.84 0.97 -12.41
C ASN A 37 2.40 2.02 -11.44
N SER A 38 3.33 2.86 -11.90
CA SER A 38 3.87 3.98 -11.12
C SER A 38 2.80 5.03 -10.81
N GLU A 39 2.01 5.44 -11.81
CA GLU A 39 0.91 6.40 -11.65
C GLU A 39 -0.12 5.92 -10.63
N ARG A 40 -0.50 4.64 -10.66
CA ARG A 40 -1.43 4.07 -9.67
C ARG A 40 -0.91 4.19 -8.24
N ASN A 41 0.38 3.93 -8.03
CA ASN A 41 1.00 4.12 -6.71
C ASN A 41 1.05 5.59 -6.30
N GLU A 42 1.28 6.49 -7.25
CA GLU A 42 1.28 7.93 -6.98
C GLU A 42 -0.10 8.45 -6.56
N VAL A 43 -1.17 7.98 -7.19
CA VAL A 43 -2.55 8.29 -6.77
C VAL A 43 -2.81 7.81 -5.35
N THR A 44 -2.46 6.55 -5.03
CA THR A 44 -2.60 6.03 -3.67
C THR A 44 -1.81 6.86 -2.67
N ARG A 45 -0.55 7.20 -2.99
CA ARG A 45 0.30 8.03 -2.12
C ARG A 45 -0.30 9.42 -1.90
N THR A 46 -0.87 10.04 -2.94
CA THR A 46 -1.49 11.37 -2.86
C THR A 46 -2.70 11.35 -1.95
N ILE A 47 -3.64 10.42 -2.17
CA ILE A 47 -4.81 10.25 -1.30
C ILE A 47 -4.39 10.06 0.16
N GLN A 48 -3.35 9.26 0.40
CA GLN A 48 -2.85 9.00 1.76
C GLN A 48 -2.15 10.22 2.40
N ASN A 49 -1.50 11.07 1.59
CA ASN A 49 -0.96 12.34 2.07
C ASN A 49 -2.10 13.30 2.44
N ASP A 50 -3.16 13.39 1.64
CA ASP A 50 -4.33 14.21 1.96
C ASP A 50 -5.00 13.74 3.25
N TRP A 51 -5.15 12.42 3.43
CA TRP A 51 -5.64 11.84 4.68
C TRP A 51 -4.71 12.13 5.85
N ARG A 52 -3.40 12.10 5.65
CA ARG A 52 -2.44 12.46 6.70
C ARG A 52 -2.60 13.93 7.10
N ASP A 53 -2.73 14.82 6.14
CA ASP A 53 -2.86 16.25 6.39
C ASP A 53 -4.19 16.57 7.09
N TYR A 54 -5.29 15.89 6.71
CA TYR A 54 -6.54 15.92 7.47
C TYR A 54 -6.36 15.44 8.91
N ASN A 55 -5.72 14.30 9.12
CA ASN A 55 -5.47 13.77 10.47
C ASN A 55 -4.61 14.73 11.31
N LEU A 56 -3.62 15.40 10.71
CA LEU A 56 -2.82 16.42 11.38
C LEU A 56 -3.64 17.66 11.75
N ALA A 57 -4.58 18.08 10.89
CA ALA A 57 -5.50 19.17 11.20
C ALA A 57 -6.41 18.82 12.39
N VAL A 58 -7.01 17.62 12.38
CA VAL A 58 -7.83 17.12 13.51
C VAL A 58 -7.01 17.05 14.80
N LEU A 59 -5.75 16.60 14.73
CA LEU A 59 -4.87 16.55 15.91
C LEU A 59 -4.55 17.94 16.49
N ALA A 60 -4.55 18.98 15.67
CA ALA A 60 -4.23 20.34 16.08
C ALA A 60 -5.43 21.12 16.64
N ASP A 61 -6.66 20.69 16.35
CA ASP A 61 -7.89 21.46 16.63
C ASP A 61 -8.89 20.65 17.47
N GLN A 62 -9.32 21.21 18.60
CA GLN A 62 -10.24 20.54 19.53
C GLN A 62 -11.67 20.47 18.98
N ASP A 63 -12.14 21.49 18.27
CA ASP A 63 -13.48 21.51 17.71
C ASP A 63 -13.62 20.44 16.62
N LEU A 64 -12.56 20.22 15.83
CA LEU A 64 -12.50 19.12 14.86
C LEU A 64 -12.51 17.74 15.53
N GLN A 65 -11.89 17.59 16.70
CA GLN A 65 -11.92 16.33 17.44
C GLN A 65 -13.30 16.04 18.00
N ASP A 66 -13.97 17.07 18.52
CA ASP A 66 -15.32 16.96 19.06
C ASP A 66 -16.31 16.63 17.93
N LEU A 67 -16.13 17.23 16.75
CA LEU A 67 -16.89 16.92 15.54
C LEU A 67 -16.66 15.47 15.06
N GLU A 68 -15.42 15.03 14.99
CA GLU A 68 -15.08 13.67 14.56
C GLU A 68 -15.60 12.64 15.57
N ALA A 69 -15.54 12.96 16.87
CA ALA A 69 -16.10 12.15 17.94
C ALA A 69 -17.63 12.01 17.81
N SER A 70 -18.35 13.11 17.55
CA SER A 70 -19.81 13.11 17.44
C SER A 70 -20.31 12.43 16.17
N ASN A 71 -19.53 12.46 15.10
CA ASN A 71 -19.92 11.95 13.79
C ASN A 71 -19.36 10.54 13.49
N HIS A 72 -18.64 9.93 14.43
CA HIS A 72 -18.03 8.63 14.19
C HIS A 72 -19.10 7.55 14.01
N ILE A 73 -18.95 6.76 12.94
CA ILE A 73 -19.92 5.72 12.54
C ILE A 73 -19.97 4.56 13.56
N PHE A 74 -18.91 4.36 14.34
CA PHE A 74 -18.85 3.34 15.38
C PHE A 74 -18.99 4.02 16.74
N ASP A 75 -20.02 3.67 17.51
CA ASP A 75 -20.42 4.39 18.72
C ASP A 75 -19.27 4.95 19.58
N GLY A 76 -19.34 6.28 19.79
CA GLY A 76 -18.91 6.99 20.99
C GLY A 76 -17.41 7.15 21.22
N LEU A 77 -16.64 7.58 20.21
CA LEU A 77 -15.27 8.02 20.48
C LEU A 77 -15.29 9.30 21.33
N THR A 78 -14.47 9.33 22.36
CA THR A 78 -14.13 10.57 23.05
C THR A 78 -13.06 11.35 22.25
N PRO A 79 -12.91 12.67 22.44
CA PRO A 79 -11.87 13.44 21.74
C PRO A 79 -10.44 12.89 21.94
N PRO A 80 -10.04 12.39 23.14
CA PRO A 80 -8.75 11.70 23.28
C PRO A 80 -8.63 10.43 22.43
N GLU A 81 -9.72 9.67 22.27
CA GLU A 81 -9.72 8.49 21.42
C GLU A 81 -9.71 8.85 19.94
N VAL A 82 -10.29 9.98 19.54
CA VAL A 82 -10.11 10.55 18.19
C VAL A 82 -8.63 10.86 17.94
N LYS A 83 -7.94 11.52 18.88
CA LYS A 83 -6.49 11.77 18.74
C LYS A 83 -5.72 10.46 18.57
N LYS A 84 -6.03 9.48 19.40
CA LYS A 84 -5.44 8.14 19.35
C LYS A 84 -5.68 7.47 17.99
N MET A 85 -6.90 7.54 17.46
CA MET A 85 -7.28 7.04 16.14
C MET A 85 -6.49 7.73 15.02
N CYS A 86 -6.41 9.07 15.01
CA CYS A 86 -5.64 9.82 14.02
C CYS A 86 -4.15 9.44 14.02
N ILE A 87 -3.56 9.24 15.21
CA ILE A 87 -2.18 8.76 15.33
C ILE A 87 -2.02 7.37 14.71
N TYR A 88 -2.99 6.47 14.90
CA TYR A 88 -2.93 5.15 14.27
C TYR A 88 -3.10 5.19 12.77
N PHE A 89 -3.95 6.06 12.21
CA PHE A 89 -4.01 6.25 10.76
C PHE A 89 -2.62 6.65 10.22
N ILE A 90 -1.97 7.64 10.85
CA ILE A 90 -0.64 8.09 10.44
C ILE A 90 0.38 6.94 10.50
N LYS A 91 0.37 6.14 11.58
CA LYS A 91 1.29 5.01 11.75
C LYS A 91 1.03 3.88 10.75
N ILE A 92 -0.22 3.50 10.52
CA ILE A 92 -0.62 2.34 9.71
C ILE A 92 -0.59 2.67 8.21
N ASN A 93 -0.70 3.95 7.83
CA ASN A 93 -0.55 4.37 6.43
C ASN A 93 0.82 4.04 5.85
N VAL A 94 1.89 4.01 6.66
CA VAL A 94 3.23 3.64 6.21
C VAL A 94 3.29 2.17 5.74
N PRO A 95 3.00 1.16 6.58
CA PRO A 95 2.98 -0.23 6.13
C PRO A 95 1.92 -0.49 5.05
N TYR A 96 0.80 0.23 5.04
CA TYR A 96 -0.21 0.11 3.98
C TYR A 96 0.35 0.54 2.63
N ASN A 97 1.01 1.69 2.55
CA ASN A 97 1.66 2.17 1.32
C ASN A 97 2.76 1.20 0.86
N MET A 98 3.54 0.65 1.78
CA MET A 98 4.56 -0.36 1.46
C MET A 98 3.92 -1.64 0.88
N TRP A 99 2.79 -2.09 1.44
CA TRP A 99 2.06 -3.25 0.95
C TRP A 99 1.43 -3.02 -0.44
N ILE A 100 0.87 -1.84 -0.70
CA ILE A 100 0.40 -1.48 -2.05
C ILE A 100 1.57 -1.40 -3.03
N ALA A 101 2.71 -0.85 -2.61
CA ALA A 101 3.91 -0.78 -3.44
C ALA A 101 4.45 -2.19 -3.78
N SER A 102 4.41 -3.14 -2.85
CA SER A 102 4.81 -4.54 -3.13
C SER A 102 3.86 -5.24 -4.07
N LYS A 103 2.54 -5.03 -3.95
CA LYS A 103 1.53 -5.53 -4.91
C LYS A 103 1.82 -5.03 -6.33
N ASN A 104 2.34 -3.82 -6.47
CA ASN A 104 2.74 -3.23 -7.75
C ASN A 104 4.21 -3.48 -8.13
N LYS A 105 4.89 -4.42 -7.46
CA LYS A 105 6.28 -4.85 -7.73
C LYS A 105 7.33 -3.73 -7.61
N LEU A 106 7.04 -2.68 -6.86
CA LEU A 106 8.00 -1.59 -6.59
C LEU A 106 8.77 -1.76 -5.29
N LEU A 107 8.32 -2.65 -4.40
CA LEU A 107 8.96 -2.96 -3.12
C LEU A 107 8.96 -4.47 -2.89
N THR A 108 9.99 -4.98 -2.21
CA THR A 108 10.04 -6.41 -1.88
C THR A 108 9.05 -6.74 -0.77
N GLN A 109 8.43 -7.93 -0.84
CA GLN A 109 7.51 -8.37 0.21
C GLN A 109 8.21 -8.52 1.58
N THR A 110 9.51 -8.86 1.57
CA THR A 110 10.31 -8.99 2.80
C THR A 110 10.39 -7.68 3.59
N ASP A 111 10.54 -6.54 2.91
CA ASP A 111 10.58 -5.24 3.60
C ASP A 111 9.20 -4.86 4.16
N VAL A 112 8.12 -5.19 3.44
CA VAL A 112 6.75 -5.04 3.93
C VAL A 112 6.50 -5.89 5.17
N ASP A 113 6.87 -7.17 5.13
CA ASP A 113 6.65 -8.09 6.24
C ASP A 113 7.40 -7.66 7.50
N ARG A 114 8.63 -7.15 7.36
CA ARG A 114 9.42 -6.61 8.47
C ARG A 114 8.74 -5.39 9.11
N GLU A 115 8.23 -4.47 8.29
CA GLU A 115 7.55 -3.28 8.80
C GLU A 115 6.23 -3.64 9.50
N ILE A 116 5.42 -4.51 8.88
CA ILE A 116 4.16 -4.97 9.49
C ILE A 116 4.45 -5.71 10.80
N GLU A 117 5.49 -6.53 10.87
CA GLU A 117 5.91 -7.21 12.10
C GLU A 117 6.24 -6.21 13.22
N ASN A 118 7.05 -5.19 12.92
CA ASN A 118 7.42 -4.16 13.88
C ASN A 118 6.20 -3.36 14.36
N GLN A 119 5.37 -2.89 13.42
CA GLN A 119 4.17 -2.13 13.77
C GLN A 119 3.15 -2.99 14.53
N SER A 120 3.01 -4.27 14.18
CA SER A 120 2.13 -5.19 14.90
C SER A 120 2.52 -5.30 16.37
N LYS A 121 3.82 -5.41 16.68
CA LYS A 121 4.30 -5.45 18.07
C LYS A 121 4.01 -4.15 18.81
N LEU A 122 4.33 -3.02 18.19
CA LEU A 122 4.15 -1.69 18.80
C LEU A 122 2.68 -1.36 19.08
N LEU A 123 1.77 -1.91 18.27
CA LEU A 123 0.34 -1.61 18.32
C LEU A 123 -0.46 -2.71 19.04
N PHE A 124 0.19 -3.77 19.52
CA PHE A 124 -0.49 -4.95 20.09
C PHE A 124 -1.37 -4.62 21.30
N SER A 125 -0.92 -3.71 22.17
CA SER A 125 -1.67 -3.28 23.36
C SER A 125 -3.04 -2.71 23.01
N ASP A 126 -3.15 -2.07 21.85
CA ASP A 126 -4.34 -1.34 21.39
C ASP A 126 -5.08 -2.03 20.24
N ARG A 127 -4.74 -3.30 19.97
CA ARG A 127 -5.31 -4.09 18.86
C ARG A 127 -6.84 -4.09 18.81
N ALA A 128 -7.52 -4.14 19.97
CA ALA A 128 -8.98 -4.13 20.03
C ALA A 128 -9.56 -2.79 19.54
N PHE A 129 -8.93 -1.68 19.93
CA PHE A 129 -9.30 -0.34 19.48
C PHE A 129 -9.07 -0.19 17.98
N ILE A 130 -7.91 -0.64 17.48
CA ILE A 130 -7.54 -0.54 16.06
C ILE A 130 -8.50 -1.37 15.18
N ARG A 131 -8.82 -2.61 15.59
CA ARG A 131 -9.78 -3.47 14.90
C ARG A 131 -11.16 -2.82 14.78
N LYS A 132 -11.61 -2.12 15.82
CA LYS A 132 -12.95 -1.51 15.87
C LYS A 132 -13.03 -0.17 15.14
N HIS A 133 -12.05 0.71 15.32
CA HIS A 133 -12.18 2.12 14.91
C HIS A 133 -11.26 2.54 13.77
N VAL A 134 -10.22 1.77 13.45
CA VAL A 134 -9.20 2.15 12.46
C VAL A 134 -9.28 1.30 11.19
N PHE A 135 -9.17 -0.04 11.30
CA PHE A 135 -9.20 -0.93 10.13
C PHE A 135 -10.43 -0.77 9.23
N PRO A 136 -11.66 -0.60 9.75
CA PRO A 136 -12.84 -0.44 8.90
C PRO A 136 -12.85 0.85 8.06
N ARG A 137 -11.97 1.83 8.30
CA ARG A 137 -12.01 3.16 7.69
C ARG A 137 -11.04 3.32 6.50
N GLY A 138 -11.07 2.35 5.59
CA GLY A 138 -10.41 2.48 4.29
C GLY A 138 -9.18 1.61 4.07
N TYR A 139 -8.94 0.62 4.95
CA TYR A 139 -7.95 -0.42 4.68
C TYR A 139 -8.62 -1.66 4.09
N ASP A 140 -7.94 -2.29 3.13
CA ASP A 140 -8.37 -3.58 2.60
C ASP A 140 -8.37 -4.65 3.70
N SER A 141 -9.31 -5.61 3.61
CA SER A 141 -9.38 -6.75 4.52
C SER A 141 -8.07 -7.54 4.52
N ASP A 142 -7.51 -7.81 3.33
CA ASP A 142 -6.26 -8.56 3.18
C ASP A 142 -5.10 -7.91 3.94
N PHE A 143 -5.05 -6.57 3.96
CA PHE A 143 -4.01 -5.86 4.70
C PHE A 143 -4.23 -5.94 6.20
N SER A 144 -5.47 -5.72 6.64
CA SER A 144 -5.86 -5.79 8.06
C SER A 144 -5.61 -7.19 8.63
N ASP A 145 -5.80 -8.24 7.82
CA ASP A 145 -5.55 -9.63 8.19
C ASP A 145 -4.07 -9.92 8.45
N LEU A 146 -3.13 -9.20 7.83
CA LEU A 146 -1.71 -9.33 8.13
C LEU A 146 -1.40 -8.96 9.58
N PHE A 147 -1.98 -7.87 10.08
CA PHE A 147 -1.87 -7.47 11.49
C PHE A 147 -2.60 -8.46 12.40
N ASN A 148 -3.83 -8.86 12.05
CA ASN A 148 -4.61 -9.79 12.84
C ASN A 148 -3.91 -11.14 13.03
N ALA A 149 -3.27 -11.67 11.99
CA ALA A 149 -2.51 -12.91 12.07
C ALA A 149 -1.32 -12.82 13.06
N ARG A 150 -0.59 -11.71 13.05
CA ARG A 150 0.56 -11.48 13.96
C ARG A 150 0.09 -11.28 15.39
N TRP A 151 -0.99 -10.54 15.59
CA TRP A 151 -1.59 -10.38 16.91
C TRP A 151 -2.15 -11.69 17.47
N ALA A 152 -2.74 -12.55 16.64
CA ALA A 152 -3.21 -13.87 17.09
C ALA A 152 -2.04 -14.73 17.61
N GLN A 153 -0.87 -14.67 16.98
CA GLN A 153 0.34 -15.36 17.46
C GLN A 153 0.80 -14.81 18.82
N MET A 154 0.80 -13.48 18.98
CA MET A 154 1.15 -12.82 20.25
C MET A 154 0.15 -13.15 21.36
N GLU A 155 -1.15 -13.20 21.06
CA GLU A 155 -2.21 -13.60 22.00
C GLU A 155 -2.05 -15.06 22.47
N ILE A 156 -1.48 -15.94 21.66
CA ILE A 156 -1.17 -17.31 22.07
C ILE A 156 0.05 -17.32 23.00
N ALA A 157 1.09 -16.55 22.66
CA ALA A 157 2.32 -16.47 23.44
C ALA A 157 2.15 -15.78 24.81
N ASP A 158 1.20 -14.84 24.92
CA ASP A 158 0.91 -14.08 26.14
C ASP A 158 0.03 -14.86 27.15
N LYS A 159 -0.46 -16.05 26.78
CA LYS A 159 -1.23 -16.89 27.70
C LYS A 159 -0.32 -17.49 28.77
N PRO A 160 -0.67 -17.37 30.07
CA PRO A 160 0.10 -17.98 31.15
C PRO A 160 0.14 -19.50 30.96
N GLY A 161 1.34 -20.05 30.74
CA GLY A 161 1.59 -21.48 30.53
C GLY A 161 2.13 -21.87 29.15
N ALA A 162 2.46 -20.92 28.27
CA ALA A 162 3.02 -21.18 26.94
C ALA A 162 4.56 -21.37 26.89
N ALA A 163 5.22 -21.58 28.04
CA ALA A 163 6.65 -21.86 28.15
C ALA A 163 6.90 -23.17 28.90
#